data_AF-A0A1V2QC31-F1
#
_entry.id   AF-A0A1V2QC31-F1
#
_cell.length_a   1.000
_cell.length_b   1.000
_cell.length_c   1.000
_cell.angle_alpha   90.00
_cell.angle_beta   90.00
_cell.angle_gamma   90.00
#
_symmetry.space_group_name_H-M   'P 1'
#
loop_
_entity.id
_entity.type
_entity.pdbx_description
1 polymer ?
#
loop_
_entity_poly.entity_id
_entity_poly.type
_entity_poly.pdbx_seq_one_letter_code
_entity_poly.pdbx_strand_id
1 'polypeptide(L)'
;MTAKADSRPTPKHKAALDSLRSQADKIRYACEQVPQPTTAAVREWLGLYKVRPDRSHLSSVVSAWRKQNGVGSTGELVTLTPELIAELDAIANSPEQVPVVVEKPRAVPSEPPADKPQKRFSTWVFLLGALVGLVVSVDTSWRFFGDELGVTNIPERIAMFAGMEIVLVACGISMFEGVRRRGGTPGPARWLAWALCGASAYAALVLSGPFLGTARVVFGPVLSVVALHFALGVELRARGYQRTGTLARIGRELRERFLSRFGLADDERDALTRTRDRAARRVARLALAPKWTPLRQSRLDRNLRKSNAAHDPEARERMLAELAAIRHARDLRNLSQESPWQA
;
A
#
# COMPACT_ATOMS: atom_id res chain seq x y z
N MET A 1 1.45 30.67 12.07
CA MET A 1 2.83 31.07 11.69
C MET A 1 3.78 30.43 12.69
N THR A 2 4.34 29.27 12.37
CA THR A 2 5.29 28.57 13.26
C THR A 2 6.68 29.20 13.09
N ALA A 3 7.24 29.70 14.19
CA ALA A 3 8.58 30.27 14.20
C ALA A 3 9.59 29.24 13.69
N LYS A 4 10.19 29.54 12.54
CA LYS A 4 11.32 28.79 11.99
C LYS A 4 12.46 28.91 13.00
N ALA A 5 12.85 27.80 13.63
CA ALA A 5 13.99 27.77 14.54
C ALA A 5 15.19 28.43 13.84
N ASP A 6 15.85 29.34 14.55
CA ASP A 6 16.92 30.18 14.01
C ASP A 6 18.02 29.29 13.41
N SER A 7 18.07 29.24 12.07
CA SER A 7 18.82 28.21 11.33
C SER A 7 20.31 28.52 11.20
N ARG A 8 20.85 29.40 12.05
CA ARG A 8 22.26 29.80 12.02
C ARG A 8 23.05 28.98 13.04
N PRO A 9 24.16 28.34 12.63
CA PRO A 9 24.98 27.58 13.55
C PRO A 9 25.57 28.50 14.62
N THR A 10 25.19 28.28 15.88
CA THR A 10 25.64 29.11 17.01
C THR A 10 26.89 28.48 17.63
N PRO A 11 27.96 29.25 17.91
CA PRO A 11 29.19 28.71 18.50
C PRO A 11 28.96 28.01 19.85
N LYS A 12 27.92 28.42 20.60
CA LYS A 12 27.48 27.79 21.86
C LYS A 12 27.09 26.32 21.69
N HIS A 13 26.28 25.99 20.68
CA HIS A 13 25.84 24.62 20.43
C HIS A 13 26.98 23.74 19.93
N LYS A 14 27.92 24.31 19.17
CA LYS A 14 29.12 23.60 18.73
C LYS A 14 29.98 23.18 19.93
N ALA A 15 30.27 24.11 20.84
CA ALA A 15 31.04 23.80 22.06
C ALA A 15 30.35 22.75 22.95
N ALA A 16 29.02 22.79 23.04
CA ALA A 16 28.25 21.79 23.78
C ALA A 16 28.28 20.40 23.10
N LEU A 17 28.26 20.33 21.77
CA LEU A 17 28.40 19.06 21.05
C LEU A 17 29.81 18.48 21.10
N ASP A 18 30.83 19.34 21.18
CA ASP A 18 32.24 18.93 21.27
C ASP A 18 32.60 18.41 22.68
N SER A 19 31.92 18.87 23.73
CA SER A 19 32.13 18.37 25.10
C SER A 19 31.46 17.01 25.37
N LEU A 20 30.48 16.61 24.56
CA LEU A 20 29.78 15.34 24.69
C LEU A 20 30.60 14.19 24.07
N ARG A 21 30.84 13.14 24.88
CA ARG A 21 31.67 11.99 24.48
C ARG A 21 30.92 10.98 23.62
N SER A 22 29.63 10.72 23.91
CA SER A 22 28.86 9.69 23.20
C SER A 22 28.00 10.28 22.09
N GLN A 23 27.83 9.52 21.02
CA GLN A 23 26.96 9.90 19.91
C GLN A 23 25.48 9.96 20.33
N ALA A 24 25.07 9.12 21.28
CA ALA A 24 23.71 9.12 21.84
C ALA A 24 23.42 10.43 22.59
N ASP A 25 24.37 10.96 23.35
CA ASP A 25 24.17 12.20 24.10
C ASP A 25 24.10 13.42 23.18
N LYS A 26 24.88 13.41 22.09
CA LYS A 26 24.77 14.44 21.04
C LYS A 26 23.38 14.44 20.38
N ILE A 27 22.79 13.26 20.18
CA ILE A 27 21.44 13.13 19.63
C ILE A 27 20.38 13.60 20.64
N ARG A 28 20.51 13.25 21.92
CA ARG A 28 19.60 13.73 22.99
C ARG A 28 19.64 15.25 23.14
N TYR A 29 20.84 15.83 23.14
CA TYR A 29 21.02 17.28 23.15
C TYR A 29 20.34 17.94 21.94
N ALA A 30 20.48 17.37 20.75
CA ALA A 30 19.79 17.85 19.56
C ALA A 30 18.25 17.76 19.67
N CYS A 31 17.70 16.74 20.34
CA CYS A 31 16.27 16.65 20.59
C CYS A 31 15.75 17.78 21.49
N GLU A 32 16.54 18.25 22.45
CA GLU A 32 16.17 19.36 23.35
C GLU A 32 16.16 20.72 22.64
N GLN A 33 16.98 20.89 21.60
CA GLN A 33 17.09 22.16 20.87
C GLN A 33 16.09 22.28 19.71
N VAL A 34 15.51 21.16 19.26
CA VAL A 34 14.59 21.14 18.11
C VAL A 34 13.14 21.19 18.61
N PRO A 35 12.32 22.21 18.25
CA PRO A 35 10.95 22.39 18.77
C PRO A 35 10.00 21.20 18.50
N GLN A 36 10.25 20.46 17.41
CA GLN A 36 9.55 19.20 17.12
C GLN A 36 10.59 18.15 16.70
N PRO A 37 11.10 17.35 17.65
CA PRO A 37 12.24 16.46 17.42
C PRO A 37 11.81 15.22 16.62
N THR A 38 11.65 15.42 15.31
CA THR A 38 11.51 14.31 14.36
C THR A 38 12.88 13.80 13.95
N THR A 39 12.97 12.52 13.57
CA THR A 39 14.20 11.88 13.06
C THR A 39 14.83 12.69 11.90
N ALA A 40 14.01 13.35 11.08
CA ALA A 40 14.47 14.20 9.99
C ALA A 40 15.02 15.54 10.49
N ALA A 41 14.27 16.24 11.36
CA ALA A 41 14.66 17.54 11.89
C ALA A 41 15.92 17.46 12.75
N VAL A 42 16.04 16.42 13.60
CA VAL A 42 17.22 16.17 14.42
C VAL A 42 18.45 15.87 13.56
N ARG A 43 18.28 15.13 12.45
CA ARG A 43 19.38 14.86 11.50
C ARG A 43 19.82 16.13 10.78
N GLU A 44 18.88 16.96 10.33
CA GLU A 44 19.18 18.22 9.66
C GLU A 44 19.94 19.17 10.61
N TRP A 45 19.48 19.29 11.85
CA TRP A 45 20.12 20.10 12.88
C TRP A 45 21.55 19.62 13.20
N LEU A 46 21.76 18.31 13.39
CA LEU A 46 23.10 17.74 13.61
C LEU A 46 24.02 17.91 12.40
N GLY A 47 23.44 17.90 11.18
CA GLY A 47 24.15 18.14 9.93
C GLY A 47 24.83 19.52 9.87
N LEU A 48 24.23 20.55 10.48
CA LEU A 48 24.80 21.89 10.57
C LEU A 48 26.12 21.92 11.36
N TYR A 49 26.30 20.99 12.29
CA TYR A 49 27.49 20.86 13.14
C TYR A 49 28.41 19.71 12.70
N LYS A 50 28.22 19.18 11.48
CA LYS A 50 29.00 18.08 10.89
C LYS A 50 28.95 16.76 11.68
N VAL A 51 27.95 16.57 12.55
CA VAL A 51 27.73 15.30 13.26
C VAL A 51 26.79 14.43 12.41
N ARG A 52 27.27 13.26 11.97
CA ARG A 52 26.52 12.35 11.07
C ARG A 52 26.34 10.97 11.69
N PRO A 53 25.35 10.80 12.58
CA PRO A 53 25.06 9.49 13.15
C PRO A 53 24.38 8.57 12.13
N ASP A 54 24.55 7.26 12.31
CA ASP A 54 23.82 6.25 11.54
C ASP A 54 22.30 6.43 11.69
N ARG A 55 21.56 6.20 10.61
CA ARG A 55 20.11 6.44 10.55
C ARG A 55 19.33 5.54 11.50
N SER A 56 19.71 4.27 11.63
CA SER A 56 19.04 3.32 12.51
C SER A 56 19.24 3.72 13.97
N HIS A 57 20.50 4.02 14.33
CA HIS A 57 20.85 4.46 15.66
C HIS A 57 20.18 5.79 16.05
N LEU A 58 20.18 6.79 15.15
CA LEU A 58 19.51 8.07 15.38
C LEU A 58 18.00 7.88 15.60
N SER A 59 17.34 7.04 14.79
CA SER A 59 15.91 6.80 14.95
C SER A 59 15.58 6.16 16.30
N SER A 60 16.38 5.18 16.74
CA SER A 60 16.19 4.52 18.04
C SER A 60 16.30 5.51 19.21
N VAL A 61 17.34 6.36 19.20
CA VAL A 61 17.57 7.33 20.28
C VAL A 61 16.49 8.43 20.30
N VAL A 62 16.08 8.95 19.12
CA VAL A 62 15.01 9.97 19.02
C VAL A 62 13.68 9.40 19.50
N SER A 63 13.32 8.17 19.10
CA SER A 63 12.09 7.52 19.56
C SER A 63 12.09 7.26 21.07
N ALA A 64 13.21 6.82 21.64
CA ALA A 64 13.34 6.62 23.08
C ALA A 64 13.21 7.94 23.85
N TRP A 65 13.87 9.00 23.39
CA TRP A 65 13.78 10.33 24.00
C TRP A 65 12.36 10.91 23.92
N ARG A 66 11.67 10.78 22.78
CA ARG A 66 10.28 11.24 22.61
C ARG A 66 9.32 10.53 23.54
N LYS A 67 9.48 9.21 23.70
CA LYS A 67 8.68 8.40 24.62
C LYS A 67 8.86 8.83 26.08
N GLN A 68 10.09 9.18 26.47
CA GLN A 68 10.40 9.67 27.83
C GLN A 68 9.84 11.08 28.10
N ASN A 69 9.78 11.93 27.08
CA ASN A 69 9.34 13.33 27.20
C ASN A 69 7.87 13.54 26.79
N GLY A 70 7.09 12.47 26.61
CA GLY A 70 5.66 12.56 26.25
C GLY A 70 5.38 13.22 24.89
N VAL A 71 6.37 13.30 23.99
CA VAL A 71 6.23 13.96 22.68
C VAL A 71 5.66 12.94 21.68
N GLY A 72 4.33 12.94 21.53
CA GLY A 72 3.59 12.07 20.61
C GLY A 72 4.10 12.14 19.16
N SER A 73 3.96 11.04 18.42
CA SER A 73 4.37 10.98 17.01
C SER A 73 3.59 12.00 16.17
N THR A 74 4.23 12.60 15.17
CA THR A 74 3.59 13.57 14.28
C THR A 74 2.40 12.87 13.59
N GLY A 75 1.19 13.12 14.09
CA GLY A 75 -0.04 12.48 13.66
C GLY A 75 -0.89 11.82 14.77
N GLU A 76 -0.46 11.83 16.02
CA GLU A 76 -1.23 11.26 17.14
C GLU A 76 -1.96 12.40 17.89
N LEU A 77 -3.30 12.30 17.93
CA LEU A 77 -4.20 13.23 18.61
C LEU A 77 -3.71 13.48 20.04
N VAL A 78 -3.78 14.74 20.47
CA VAL A 78 -3.54 15.12 21.88
C VAL A 78 -4.34 14.16 22.76
N THR A 79 -3.66 13.39 23.59
CA THR A 79 -4.33 12.60 24.64
C THR A 79 -5.03 13.61 25.54
N LEU A 80 -6.36 13.65 25.47
CA LEU A 80 -7.19 14.52 26.29
C LEU A 80 -6.91 14.22 27.76
N THR A 81 -6.25 15.13 28.45
CA THR A 81 -6.13 15.06 29.90
C THR A 81 -7.54 15.24 30.50
N PRO A 82 -7.82 14.68 31.68
CA PRO A 82 -9.12 14.85 32.34
C PRO A 82 -9.53 16.33 32.49
N GLU A 83 -8.54 17.21 32.63
CA GLU A 83 -8.69 18.66 32.70
C GLU A 83 -9.18 19.25 31.36
N LEU A 84 -8.62 18.82 30.22
CA LEU A 84 -9.07 19.25 28.89
C LEU A 84 -10.48 18.75 28.55
N ILE A 85 -10.86 17.58 29.08
CA ILE A 85 -12.23 17.06 28.92
C ILE A 85 -13.20 17.93 29.72
N ALA A 86 -12.87 18.26 30.97
CA ALA A 86 -13.68 19.14 31.81
C ALA A 86 -13.82 20.55 31.22
N GLU A 87 -12.76 21.08 30.59
CA GLU A 87 -12.78 22.37 29.91
C GLU A 87 -13.68 22.34 28.65
N LEU A 88 -13.62 21.27 27.85
CA LEU A 88 -14.52 21.10 26.70
C LEU A 88 -15.99 20.95 27.11
N ASP A 89 -16.26 20.19 28.18
CA ASP A 89 -17.61 20.00 28.69
C ASP A 89 -18.18 21.31 29.28
N ALA A 90 -17.33 22.17 29.88
CA ALA A 90 -17.74 23.50 30.34
C ALA A 90 -18.08 24.43 29.18
N ILE A 91 -17.34 24.38 28.07
CA ILE A 91 -17.61 25.17 26.86
C ILE A 91 -18.90 24.69 26.16
N ALA A 92 -19.12 23.38 26.11
CA ALA A 92 -20.31 22.79 25.50
C ALA A 92 -21.61 23.10 26.26
N ASN A 93 -21.53 23.26 27.59
CA ASN A 93 -22.68 23.52 28.46
C ASN A 93 -22.91 25.01 28.79
N SER A 94 -22.16 25.92 28.17
CA SER A 94 -22.34 27.35 28.41
C SER A 94 -23.60 27.87 27.68
N PRO A 95 -24.58 28.51 28.37
CA PRO A 95 -25.88 28.86 27.81
C PRO A 95 -25.87 30.05 26.82
N GLU A 96 -24.69 30.56 26.48
CA GLU A 96 -24.50 31.74 25.61
C GLU A 96 -24.14 31.36 24.16
N GLN A 97 -24.72 30.27 23.63
CA GLN A 97 -24.62 29.96 22.21
C GLN A 97 -25.72 30.68 21.43
N VAL A 98 -25.40 31.88 20.95
CA VAL A 98 -26.09 32.51 19.83
C VAL A 98 -26.07 31.52 18.66
N PRO A 99 -27.20 31.25 17.97
CA PRO A 99 -27.22 30.28 16.88
C PRO A 99 -26.37 30.82 15.72
N VAL A 100 -25.13 30.34 15.63
CA VAL A 100 -24.30 30.54 14.44
C VAL A 100 -24.91 29.67 13.36
N VAL A 101 -25.71 30.30 12.50
CA VAL A 101 -26.06 29.73 11.19
C VAL A 101 -24.74 29.43 10.50
N VAL A 102 -24.39 28.13 10.42
CA VAL A 102 -23.22 27.67 9.69
C VAL A 102 -23.52 27.85 8.20
N GLU A 103 -23.31 29.07 7.71
CA GLU A 103 -23.24 29.32 6.28
C GLU A 103 -21.98 28.60 5.79
N LYS A 104 -22.19 27.47 5.13
CA LYS A 104 -21.15 26.63 4.54
C LYS A 104 -20.20 27.55 3.74
N PRO A 105 -18.91 27.68 4.11
CA PRO A 105 -18.01 28.60 3.44
C PRO A 105 -18.03 28.28 1.94
N ARG A 106 -18.51 29.25 1.14
CA ARG A 106 -18.42 29.18 -0.31
C ARG A 106 -16.95 28.99 -0.62
N ALA A 107 -16.61 27.84 -1.20
CA ALA A 107 -15.25 27.51 -1.57
C ALA A 107 -14.70 28.64 -2.45
N VAL A 108 -13.86 29.49 -1.87
CA VAL A 108 -12.98 30.35 -2.63
C VAL A 108 -12.13 29.38 -3.45
N PRO A 109 -12.10 29.48 -4.79
CA PRO A 109 -11.21 28.66 -5.60
C PRO A 109 -9.78 28.98 -5.15
N SER A 110 -9.21 28.11 -4.33
CA SER A 110 -7.79 28.13 -4.06
C SER A 110 -7.13 27.87 -5.40
N GLU A 111 -6.46 28.89 -5.95
CA GLU A 111 -5.58 28.71 -7.11
C GLU A 111 -4.70 27.49 -6.85
N PRO A 112 -4.74 26.47 -7.72
CA PRO A 112 -3.92 25.28 -7.51
C PRO A 112 -2.46 25.71 -7.47
N PRO A 113 -1.66 25.25 -6.49
CA PRO A 113 -0.25 25.61 -6.41
C PRO A 113 0.41 25.26 -7.75
N ALA A 114 1.06 26.24 -8.37
CA ALA A 114 1.72 26.09 -9.65
C ALA A 114 2.60 24.82 -9.65
N ASP A 115 2.16 23.80 -10.41
CA ASP A 115 2.79 22.50 -10.52
C ASP A 115 4.20 22.74 -11.11
N LYS A 116 5.24 22.59 -10.27
CA LYS A 116 6.63 22.84 -10.68
C LYS A 116 6.96 21.98 -11.93
N PRO A 117 7.69 22.50 -12.93
CA PRO A 117 7.88 21.90 -14.26
C PRO A 117 8.59 20.53 -14.29
N GLN A 118 9.00 20.00 -13.14
CA GLN A 118 9.77 18.77 -12.99
C GLN A 118 9.03 17.51 -13.50
N LYS A 119 7.68 17.50 -13.48
CA LYS A 119 6.89 16.41 -14.08
C LYS A 119 7.05 16.32 -15.60
N ARG A 120 7.26 17.43 -16.31
CA ARG A 120 7.29 17.44 -17.79
C ARG A 120 8.56 16.80 -18.34
N PHE A 121 9.72 17.05 -17.71
CA PHE A 121 11.00 16.50 -18.18
C PHE A 121 11.06 14.98 -18.07
N SER A 122 10.58 14.42 -16.94
CA SER A 122 10.57 12.96 -16.75
C SER A 122 9.68 12.25 -17.77
N THR A 123 8.52 12.81 -18.12
CA THR A 123 7.63 12.22 -19.14
C THR A 123 8.30 12.16 -20.50
N TRP A 124 9.01 13.20 -20.92
CA TRP A 124 9.70 13.23 -22.22
C TRP A 124 10.80 12.18 -22.34
N VAL A 125 11.58 11.96 -21.27
CA VAL A 125 12.60 10.90 -21.25
C VAL A 125 11.98 9.52 -21.45
N PHE A 126 10.84 9.26 -20.81
CA PHE A 126 10.11 8.00 -21.00
C PHE A 126 9.48 7.88 -22.39
N LEU A 127 8.94 8.96 -22.97
CA LEU A 127 8.45 8.95 -24.34
C LEU A 127 9.57 8.68 -25.35
N LEU A 128 10.76 9.26 -25.13
CA LEU A 128 11.93 8.99 -25.95
C LEU A 128 12.37 7.53 -25.83
N GLY A 129 12.44 6.99 -24.60
CA GLY A 129 12.73 5.58 -24.39
C GLY A 129 11.70 4.65 -25.05
N ALA A 130 10.42 5.03 -25.02
CA ALA A 130 9.36 4.29 -25.69
C ALA A 130 9.54 4.29 -27.21
N LEU A 131 9.86 5.45 -27.78
CA LEU A 131 10.12 5.61 -29.22
C LEU A 131 11.32 4.78 -29.68
N VAL A 132 12.43 4.81 -28.94
CA VAL A 132 13.63 4.02 -29.24
C VAL A 132 13.30 2.52 -29.24
N GLY A 133 12.57 2.05 -28.22
CA GLY A 133 12.14 0.65 -28.18
C GLY A 133 11.18 0.28 -29.32
N LEU A 134 10.31 1.20 -29.73
CA LEU A 134 9.40 1.00 -30.86
C LEU A 134 10.17 0.87 -32.17
N VAL A 135 11.23 1.66 -32.40
CA VAL A 135 12.08 1.52 -33.60
C VAL A 135 12.73 0.14 -33.68
N VAL A 136 13.24 -0.38 -32.55
CA VAL A 136 13.81 -1.73 -32.49
C VAL A 136 12.73 -2.81 -32.71
N SER A 137 11.52 -2.60 -32.20
CA SER A 137 10.35 -3.46 -32.44
C SER A 137 9.97 -3.50 -33.92
N VAL A 138 9.96 -2.34 -34.58
CA VAL A 138 9.68 -2.20 -36.02
C VAL A 138 10.75 -2.89 -36.85
N ASP A 139 12.04 -2.68 -36.58
CA ASP A 139 13.13 -3.38 -37.28
C ASP A 139 12.97 -4.91 -37.17
N THR A 140 12.69 -5.38 -35.96
CA THR A 140 12.53 -6.82 -35.69
C THR A 140 11.32 -7.39 -36.44
N SER A 141 10.18 -6.71 -36.34
CA SER A 141 8.92 -7.14 -36.99
C SER A 141 9.04 -7.10 -38.50
N TRP A 142 9.66 -6.03 -39.03
CA TRP A 142 9.96 -5.90 -40.45
C TRP A 142 10.73 -7.12 -40.90
N ARG A 143 11.93 -7.35 -40.35
CA ARG A 143 12.80 -8.48 -40.73
C ARG A 143 12.09 -9.82 -40.61
N PHE A 144 11.40 -10.08 -39.50
CA PHE A 144 10.64 -11.31 -39.31
C PHE A 144 9.60 -11.56 -40.42
N PHE A 145 8.81 -10.55 -40.81
CA PHE A 145 7.82 -10.72 -41.87
C PHE A 145 8.44 -11.05 -43.23
N GLY A 146 9.59 -10.49 -43.57
CA GLY A 146 10.25 -10.76 -44.84
C GLY A 146 11.07 -12.04 -44.84
N ASP A 147 11.92 -12.20 -43.82
CA ASP A 147 12.97 -13.22 -43.80
C ASP A 147 12.40 -14.58 -43.34
N GLU A 148 11.46 -14.60 -42.38
CA GLU A 148 10.91 -15.84 -41.81
C GLU A 148 9.53 -16.20 -42.37
N LEU A 149 8.65 -15.20 -42.57
CA LEU A 149 7.30 -15.43 -43.11
C LEU A 149 7.21 -15.30 -44.63
N GLY A 150 8.29 -14.89 -45.31
CA GLY A 150 8.35 -14.83 -46.76
C GLY A 150 7.46 -13.76 -47.40
N VAL A 151 7.06 -12.73 -46.65
CA VAL A 151 6.25 -11.61 -47.17
C VAL A 151 7.14 -10.68 -47.98
N THR A 152 7.21 -10.92 -49.29
CA THR A 152 8.06 -10.16 -50.23
C THR A 152 7.42 -8.87 -50.73
N ASN A 153 6.09 -8.76 -50.66
CA ASN A 153 5.35 -7.58 -51.08
C ASN A 153 5.50 -6.45 -50.03
N ILE A 154 6.10 -5.33 -50.44
CA ILE A 154 6.40 -4.18 -49.56
C ILE A 154 5.12 -3.58 -48.95
N PRO A 155 4.08 -3.21 -49.72
CA PRO A 155 2.81 -2.76 -49.16
C PRO A 155 2.20 -3.68 -48.10
N GLU A 156 2.24 -5.00 -48.32
CA GLU A 156 1.70 -5.99 -47.40
C GLU A 156 2.51 -6.01 -46.10
N ARG A 157 3.85 -6.04 -46.19
CA ARG A 157 4.75 -5.98 -45.05
C ARG A 157 4.55 -4.70 -44.24
N ILE A 158 4.35 -3.56 -44.91
CA ILE A 158 4.03 -2.28 -44.27
C ILE A 158 2.72 -2.39 -43.47
N ALA A 159 1.66 -2.92 -44.08
CA ALA A 159 0.37 -3.06 -43.42
C ALA A 159 0.44 -3.95 -42.17
N MET A 160 1.17 -5.06 -42.23
CA MET A 160 1.30 -6.00 -41.11
C MET A 160 2.03 -5.39 -39.91
N PHE A 161 3.19 -4.75 -40.11
CA PHE A 161 3.92 -4.13 -38.99
C PHE A 161 3.15 -2.91 -38.46
N ALA A 162 2.59 -2.08 -39.34
CA ALA A 162 1.83 -0.90 -38.94
C ALA A 162 0.60 -1.29 -38.10
N GLY A 163 -0.11 -2.34 -38.50
CA GLY A 163 -1.24 -2.87 -37.75
C GLY A 163 -0.85 -3.28 -36.32
N MET A 164 0.26 -4.02 -36.15
CA MET A 164 0.74 -4.42 -34.83
C MET A 164 1.10 -3.22 -33.95
N GLU A 165 1.87 -2.27 -34.48
CA GLU A 165 2.32 -1.11 -33.72
C GLU A 165 1.16 -0.16 -33.36
N ILE A 166 0.21 0.05 -34.27
CA ILE A 166 -1.01 0.83 -34.00
C ILE A 166 -1.79 0.19 -32.85
N VAL A 167 -1.94 -1.14 -32.83
CA VAL A 167 -2.65 -1.84 -31.74
C VAL A 167 -1.90 -1.71 -30.41
N LEU A 168 -0.57 -1.77 -30.40
CA LEU A 168 0.25 -1.54 -29.20
C LEU A 168 0.04 -0.11 -28.64
N VAL A 169 0.08 0.90 -29.51
CA VAL A 169 -0.18 2.29 -29.13
C VAL A 169 -1.62 2.45 -28.61
N ALA A 170 -2.60 1.86 -29.30
CA ALA A 170 -4.00 1.86 -28.87
C ALA A 170 -4.19 1.20 -27.50
N CYS A 171 -3.46 0.12 -27.19
CA CYS A 171 -3.46 -0.50 -25.87
C CYS A 171 -2.95 0.48 -24.80
N GLY A 172 -1.89 1.23 -25.09
CA GLY A 172 -1.36 2.28 -24.22
C GLY A 172 -2.39 3.36 -23.92
N ILE A 173 -3.03 3.90 -24.97
CA ILE A 173 -4.09 4.92 -24.86
C ILE A 173 -5.28 4.38 -24.05
N SER A 174 -5.74 3.17 -24.36
CA SER A 174 -6.86 2.53 -23.66
C SER A 174 -6.57 2.35 -22.17
N MET A 175 -5.37 1.91 -21.81
CA MET A 175 -4.96 1.81 -20.39
C MET A 175 -4.94 3.17 -19.70
N PHE A 176 -4.46 4.22 -20.38
CA PHE A 176 -4.44 5.58 -19.85
C PHE A 176 -5.85 6.13 -19.63
N GLU A 177 -6.72 6.00 -20.62
CA GLU A 177 -8.13 6.40 -20.50
C GLU A 177 -8.85 5.62 -19.41
N GLY A 178 -8.61 4.31 -19.32
CA GLY A 178 -9.16 3.45 -18.29
C GLY A 178 -8.80 3.93 -16.89
N VAL A 179 -7.56 4.35 -16.66
CA VAL A 179 -7.11 4.85 -15.35
C VAL A 179 -7.46 6.34 -15.11
N ARG A 180 -7.72 7.11 -16.17
CA ARG A 180 -8.16 8.52 -16.06
C ARG A 180 -9.59 8.65 -15.55
N ARG A 181 -10.44 7.62 -15.74
CA ARG A 181 -11.80 7.56 -15.19
C ARG A 181 -11.75 7.36 -13.67
N ARG A 182 -12.64 8.01 -12.92
CA ARG A 182 -12.70 7.90 -11.45
C ARG A 182 -12.95 6.45 -11.04
N GLY A 183 -12.01 5.85 -10.32
CA GLY A 183 -12.08 4.42 -9.93
C GLY A 183 -11.79 3.43 -11.06
N GLY A 184 -11.27 3.90 -12.20
CA GLY A 184 -11.03 3.08 -13.37
C GLY A 184 -9.74 2.25 -13.29
N THR A 185 -9.68 1.18 -14.08
CA THR A 185 -8.54 0.25 -14.14
C THR A 185 -7.95 0.25 -15.55
N PRO A 186 -6.70 -0.20 -15.75
CA PRO A 186 -6.10 -0.31 -17.10
C PRO A 186 -6.87 -1.23 -18.06
N GLY A 187 -7.82 -2.02 -17.55
CA GLY A 187 -8.65 -2.91 -18.37
C GLY A 187 -7.88 -4.08 -18.99
N PRO A 188 -8.53 -4.82 -19.92
CA PRO A 188 -7.93 -5.99 -20.59
C PRO A 188 -6.83 -5.62 -21.59
N ALA A 189 -6.75 -4.35 -22.02
CA ALA A 189 -5.71 -3.84 -22.92
C ALA A 189 -4.28 -4.16 -22.43
N ARG A 190 -4.08 -4.24 -21.12
CA ARG A 190 -2.81 -4.68 -20.51
C ARG A 190 -2.40 -6.09 -20.96
N TRP A 191 -3.34 -7.02 -21.00
CA TRP A 191 -3.05 -8.41 -21.40
C TRP A 191 -2.75 -8.50 -22.89
N LEU A 192 -3.48 -7.75 -23.71
CA LEU A 192 -3.21 -7.67 -25.14
C LEU A 192 -1.81 -7.09 -25.44
N ALA A 193 -1.42 -6.02 -24.75
CA ALA A 193 -0.08 -5.44 -24.89
C ALA A 193 1.03 -6.45 -24.54
N TRP A 194 0.87 -7.25 -23.48
CA TRP A 194 1.82 -8.30 -23.13
C TRP A 194 1.81 -9.48 -24.10
N ALA A 195 0.66 -9.84 -24.66
CA ALA A 195 0.57 -10.88 -25.69
C ALA A 195 1.32 -10.46 -26.96
N LEU A 196 1.14 -9.20 -27.40
CA LEU A 196 1.88 -8.64 -28.54
C LEU A 196 3.38 -8.54 -28.25
N CYS A 197 3.76 -8.09 -27.05
CA CYS A 197 5.16 -8.10 -26.59
C CYS A 197 5.77 -9.52 -26.62
N GLY A 198 4.99 -10.54 -26.24
CA GLY A 198 5.37 -11.94 -26.33
C GLY A 198 5.54 -12.45 -27.76
N ALA A 199 4.65 -12.04 -28.67
CA ALA A 199 4.78 -12.36 -30.09
C ALA A 199 6.03 -11.70 -30.71
N SER A 200 6.30 -10.43 -30.40
CA SER A 200 7.54 -9.75 -30.80
C SER A 200 8.78 -10.41 -30.17
N ALA A 201 8.67 -10.91 -28.95
CA ALA A 201 9.75 -11.64 -28.29
C ALA A 201 10.08 -12.95 -29.01
N TYR A 202 9.06 -13.71 -29.40
CA TYR A 202 9.22 -14.90 -30.23
C TYR A 202 9.91 -14.56 -31.56
N ALA A 203 9.43 -13.55 -32.28
CA ALA A 203 10.03 -13.11 -33.54
C ALA A 203 11.52 -12.73 -33.38
N ALA A 204 11.87 -12.00 -32.31
CA ALA A 204 13.24 -11.62 -32.03
C ALA A 204 14.15 -12.83 -31.78
N LEU A 205 13.67 -13.82 -31.03
CA LEU A 205 14.42 -15.03 -30.69
C LEU A 205 14.62 -15.94 -31.90
N VAL A 206 13.62 -16.07 -32.76
CA VAL A 206 13.73 -16.82 -34.02
C VAL A 206 14.76 -16.17 -34.93
N LEU A 207 14.63 -14.86 -35.16
CA LEU A 207 15.47 -14.12 -36.11
C LEU A 207 16.94 -14.00 -35.68
N SER A 208 17.20 -13.92 -34.38
CA SER A 208 18.50 -13.48 -33.83
C SER A 208 19.16 -14.50 -32.92
N GLY A 209 18.51 -15.63 -32.67
CA GLY A 209 18.92 -16.58 -31.65
C GLY A 209 18.74 -16.05 -30.21
N PRO A 210 19.14 -16.84 -29.20
CA PRO A 210 18.78 -16.58 -27.80
C PRO A 210 19.41 -15.30 -27.24
N PHE A 211 20.69 -15.02 -27.49
CA PHE A 211 21.38 -13.88 -26.88
C PHE A 211 20.98 -12.54 -27.51
N LEU A 212 21.16 -12.41 -28.83
CA LEU A 212 20.81 -11.17 -29.55
C LEU A 212 19.30 -10.97 -29.60
N GLY A 213 18.52 -12.04 -29.67
CA GLY A 213 17.07 -11.98 -29.61
C GLY A 213 16.60 -11.43 -28.27
N THR A 214 17.12 -11.95 -27.14
CA THR A 214 16.79 -11.43 -25.81
C THR A 214 17.14 -9.95 -25.67
N ALA A 215 18.30 -9.52 -26.19
CA ALA A 215 18.67 -8.10 -26.21
C ALA A 215 17.63 -7.27 -26.99
N ARG A 216 17.21 -7.72 -28.19
CA ARG A 216 16.13 -7.06 -28.96
C ARG A 216 14.81 -7.04 -28.22
N VAL A 217 14.44 -8.10 -27.48
CA VAL A 217 13.22 -8.11 -26.66
C VAL A 217 13.28 -7.03 -25.57
N VAL A 218 14.40 -6.98 -24.85
CA VAL A 218 14.61 -6.05 -23.74
C VAL A 218 14.61 -4.61 -24.24
N PHE A 219 15.43 -4.31 -25.25
CA PHE A 219 15.60 -2.95 -25.77
C PHE A 219 14.54 -2.55 -26.80
N GLY A 220 13.68 -3.47 -27.24
CA GLY A 220 12.59 -3.21 -28.17
C GLY A 220 11.23 -3.18 -27.47
N PRO A 221 10.41 -4.23 -27.61
CA PRO A 221 9.02 -4.22 -27.16
C PRO A 221 8.87 -4.09 -25.64
N VAL A 222 9.78 -4.63 -24.82
CA VAL A 222 9.70 -4.50 -23.36
C VAL A 222 10.00 -3.07 -22.93
N LEU A 223 11.14 -2.51 -23.38
CA LEU A 223 11.48 -1.11 -23.12
C LEU A 223 10.36 -0.17 -23.59
N SER A 224 9.80 -0.41 -24.78
CA SER A 224 8.71 0.39 -25.34
C SER A 224 7.49 0.41 -24.44
N VAL A 225 6.95 -0.77 -24.11
CA VAL A 225 5.73 -0.90 -23.28
C VAL A 225 5.95 -0.35 -21.87
N VAL A 226 7.10 -0.63 -21.25
CA VAL A 226 7.40 -0.18 -19.89
C VAL A 226 7.63 1.34 -19.84
N ALA A 227 8.40 1.89 -20.77
CA ALA A 227 8.63 3.32 -20.83
C ALA A 227 7.33 4.08 -21.14
N LEU A 228 6.51 3.59 -22.06
CA LEU A 228 5.18 4.16 -22.33
C LEU A 228 4.26 4.09 -21.10
N HIS A 229 4.31 2.97 -20.36
CA HIS A 229 3.57 2.82 -19.11
C HIS A 229 3.94 3.90 -18.08
N PHE A 230 5.23 4.17 -17.90
CA PHE A 230 5.71 5.23 -17.02
C PHE A 230 5.39 6.63 -17.55
N ALA A 231 5.56 6.88 -18.85
CA ALA A 231 5.22 8.17 -19.48
C ALA A 231 3.75 8.55 -19.25
N LEU A 232 2.85 7.58 -19.39
CA LEU A 232 1.41 7.76 -19.15
C LEU A 232 1.06 7.89 -17.66
N GLY A 233 1.96 7.50 -16.76
CA GLY A 233 1.79 7.60 -15.31
C GLY A 233 0.66 6.70 -14.79
N VAL A 234 0.42 5.57 -15.45
CA VAL A 234 -0.66 4.62 -15.13
C VAL A 234 -0.50 4.12 -13.69
N GLU A 235 0.72 3.88 -13.23
CA GLU A 235 1.00 3.37 -11.88
C GLU A 235 0.69 4.37 -10.77
N LEU A 236 1.06 5.65 -10.94
CA LEU A 236 0.79 6.70 -9.95
C LEU A 236 -0.71 6.96 -9.80
N ARG A 237 -1.47 6.86 -10.89
CA ARG A 237 -2.93 7.06 -10.88
C ARG A 237 -3.68 5.82 -10.40
N ALA A 238 -3.14 4.63 -10.63
CA ALA A 238 -3.73 3.37 -10.14
C ALA A 238 -3.55 3.15 -8.63
N ARG A 239 -2.57 3.81 -7.98
CA ARG A 239 -2.29 3.67 -6.53
C ARG A 239 -3.39 4.22 -5.61
N GLY A 240 -4.35 4.99 -6.12
CA GLY A 240 -5.55 5.41 -5.38
C GLY A 240 -6.60 4.32 -5.19
N TYR A 241 -6.40 3.13 -5.78
CA TYR A 241 -7.40 2.06 -5.80
C TYR A 241 -7.07 0.91 -4.84
N GLN A 242 -7.90 0.73 -3.82
CA GLN A 242 -7.99 -0.52 -3.07
C GLN A 242 -8.74 -1.54 -3.95
N ARG A 243 -8.03 -2.49 -4.56
CA ARG A 243 -8.67 -3.56 -5.34
C ARG A 243 -9.61 -4.38 -4.45
N THR A 244 -10.92 -4.27 -4.66
CA THR A 244 -11.97 -5.01 -3.94
C THR A 244 -12.44 -6.27 -4.66
N GLY A 245 -11.94 -6.57 -5.86
CA GLY A 245 -12.33 -7.74 -6.66
C GLY A 245 -11.80 -9.09 -6.14
N THR A 246 -12.46 -10.19 -6.53
CA THR A 246 -12.14 -11.57 -6.11
C THR A 246 -10.69 -11.96 -6.39
N LEU A 247 -10.13 -11.59 -7.55
CA LEU A 247 -8.72 -11.81 -7.87
C LEU A 247 -7.76 -11.03 -6.96
N ALA A 248 -8.19 -9.87 -6.46
CA ALA A 248 -7.40 -9.10 -5.52
C ALA A 248 -7.45 -9.67 -4.10
N ARG A 249 -8.58 -10.27 -3.72
CA ARG A 249 -8.66 -11.09 -2.50
C ARG A 249 -7.77 -12.32 -2.62
N ILE A 250 -7.83 -13.04 -3.74
CA ILE A 250 -6.97 -14.21 -4.00
C ILE A 250 -5.49 -13.81 -4.02
N GLY A 251 -5.13 -12.71 -4.67
CA GLY A 251 -3.76 -12.21 -4.70
C GLY A 251 -3.27 -11.75 -3.33
N ARG A 252 -4.15 -11.14 -2.52
CA ARG A 252 -3.85 -10.75 -1.14
C ARG A 252 -3.63 -11.97 -0.26
N GLU A 253 -4.52 -12.95 -0.37
CA GLU A 253 -4.43 -14.25 0.31
C GLU A 253 -3.17 -15.02 -0.10
N LEU A 254 -2.81 -15.05 -1.40
CA LEU A 254 -1.57 -15.66 -1.87
C LEU A 254 -0.33 -14.91 -1.38
N ARG A 255 -0.34 -13.57 -1.45
CA ARG A 255 0.76 -12.74 -0.92
C ARG A 255 0.94 -12.98 0.58
N GLU A 256 -0.15 -13.05 1.33
CA GLU A 256 -0.14 -13.34 2.77
C GLU A 256 0.36 -14.76 3.04
N ARG A 257 -0.01 -15.76 2.23
CA ARG A 257 0.54 -17.13 2.31
C ARG A 257 2.02 -17.23 1.96
N PHE A 258 2.50 -16.42 1.03
CA PHE A 258 3.92 -16.34 0.70
C PHE A 258 4.70 -15.62 1.81
N LEU A 259 4.19 -14.50 2.31
CA LEU A 259 4.83 -13.73 3.38
C LEU A 259 4.83 -14.48 4.72
N SER A 260 3.80 -15.29 5.00
CA SER A 260 3.78 -16.19 6.17
C SER A 260 4.78 -17.33 6.03
N ARG A 261 5.03 -17.84 4.81
CA ARG A 261 6.06 -18.85 4.56
C ARG A 261 7.48 -18.31 4.77
N PHE A 262 7.70 -17.02 4.53
CA PHE A 262 8.98 -16.33 4.73
C PHE A 262 9.15 -15.72 6.13
N GLY A 263 8.18 -15.87 7.04
CA GLY A 263 8.29 -15.38 8.43
C GLY A 263 8.40 -13.86 8.57
N LEU A 264 8.01 -13.11 7.52
CA LEU A 264 8.08 -11.64 7.48
C LEU A 264 6.78 -10.95 7.92
N ALA A 265 5.76 -11.73 8.26
CA ALA A 265 4.53 -11.23 8.87
C ALA A 265 4.47 -11.72 10.31
N ASP A 266 4.21 -10.81 11.25
CA ASP A 266 3.95 -11.09 12.68
C ASP A 266 2.56 -11.79 12.85
N ASP A 267 2.30 -12.83 12.06
CA ASP A 267 1.01 -13.52 11.86
C ASP A 267 0.99 -14.92 12.50
N GLU A 268 2.08 -15.41 13.10
CA GLU A 268 1.99 -16.67 13.85
C GLU A 268 1.01 -16.55 15.03
N ARG A 269 0.98 -15.39 15.70
CA ARG A 269 0.04 -15.13 16.80
C ARG A 269 -1.42 -15.05 16.33
N ASP A 270 -1.67 -14.40 15.20
CA ASP A 270 -3.04 -14.26 14.67
C ASP A 270 -3.52 -15.56 13.96
N ALA A 271 -2.65 -16.26 13.22
CA ALA A 271 -2.96 -17.57 12.65
C ALA A 271 -3.26 -18.64 13.71
N LEU A 272 -2.51 -18.67 14.82
CA LEU A 272 -2.81 -19.55 15.95
C LEU A 272 -4.15 -19.18 16.61
N THR A 273 -4.41 -17.88 16.80
CA THR A 273 -5.67 -17.39 17.38
C THR A 273 -6.87 -17.77 16.51
N ARG A 274 -6.81 -17.53 15.19
CA ARG A 274 -7.85 -17.94 14.24
C ARG A 274 -8.04 -19.46 14.20
N THR A 275 -6.97 -20.24 14.34
CA THR A 275 -7.06 -21.70 14.35
C THR A 275 -7.76 -22.21 15.61
N ARG A 276 -7.42 -21.63 16.78
CA ARG A 276 -8.07 -21.93 18.06
C ARG A 276 -9.54 -21.54 18.04
N ASP A 277 -9.87 -20.37 17.49
CA ASP A 277 -11.24 -19.86 17.37
C ASP A 277 -12.12 -20.75 16.48
N ARG A 278 -11.60 -21.16 15.31
CA ARG A 278 -12.30 -22.14 14.44
C ARG A 278 -12.51 -23.49 15.13
N ALA A 279 -11.55 -23.93 15.94
CA ALA A 279 -11.67 -25.16 16.72
C ALA A 279 -12.76 -25.02 17.80
N ALA A 280 -12.80 -23.89 18.52
CA ALA A 280 -13.83 -23.58 19.51
C ALA A 280 -15.26 -23.61 18.90
N ARG A 281 -15.47 -22.97 17.75
CA ARG A 281 -16.76 -23.03 17.02
C ARG A 281 -17.14 -24.45 16.57
N ARG A 282 -16.16 -25.30 16.25
CA ARG A 282 -16.40 -26.70 15.89
C ARG A 282 -16.79 -27.52 17.11
N VAL A 283 -16.20 -27.25 18.28
CA VAL A 283 -16.59 -27.87 19.55
C VAL A 283 -18.04 -27.53 19.86
N ALA A 284 -18.43 -26.25 19.80
CA ALA A 284 -19.80 -25.80 20.07
C ALA A 284 -20.84 -26.52 19.18
N ARG A 285 -20.57 -26.64 17.87
CA ARG A 285 -21.43 -27.38 16.93
C ARG A 285 -21.48 -28.87 17.21
N LEU A 286 -20.33 -29.50 17.50
CA LEU A 286 -20.27 -30.95 17.78
C LEU A 286 -20.92 -31.30 19.12
N ALA A 287 -20.91 -30.38 20.10
CA ALA A 287 -21.58 -30.56 21.37
C ALA A 287 -23.09 -30.74 21.20
N LEU A 288 -23.72 -29.99 20.28
CA LEU A 288 -25.16 -30.07 19.97
C LEU A 288 -25.51 -31.07 18.85
N ALA A 289 -24.52 -31.69 18.21
CA ALA A 289 -24.76 -32.62 17.12
C ALA A 289 -25.49 -33.90 17.60
N PRO A 290 -26.36 -34.51 16.77
CA PRO A 290 -27.08 -35.74 17.09
C PRO A 290 -26.15 -36.90 17.46
N LYS A 291 -26.62 -37.84 18.31
CA LYS A 291 -25.84 -38.99 18.79
C LYS A 291 -25.29 -39.89 17.66
N TRP A 292 -25.99 -39.97 16.53
CA TRP A 292 -25.59 -40.78 15.37
C TRP A 292 -24.42 -40.18 14.56
N THR A 293 -23.99 -38.95 14.86
CA THR A 293 -22.90 -38.29 14.13
C THR A 293 -21.60 -39.12 14.22
N PRO A 294 -21.03 -39.58 13.08
CA PRO A 294 -19.88 -40.47 13.10
C PRO A 294 -18.65 -39.76 13.68
N LEU A 295 -17.90 -40.49 14.51
CA LEU A 295 -16.68 -40.01 15.16
C LEU A 295 -16.88 -38.72 15.98
N ARG A 296 -18.10 -38.45 16.46
CA ARG A 296 -18.43 -37.22 17.19
C ARG A 296 -17.49 -36.97 18.36
N GLN A 297 -17.30 -37.96 19.23
CA GLN A 297 -16.43 -37.79 20.41
C GLN A 297 -14.97 -37.56 20.03
N SER A 298 -14.41 -38.38 19.13
CA SER A 298 -13.04 -38.19 18.64
C SER A 298 -12.84 -36.80 18.02
N ARG A 299 -13.80 -36.32 17.22
CA ARG A 299 -13.77 -34.98 16.64
C ARG A 299 -13.94 -33.89 17.69
N LEU A 300 -14.79 -34.11 18.70
CA LEU A 300 -15.00 -33.18 19.80
C LEU A 300 -13.70 -33.00 20.58
N ASP A 301 -13.10 -34.10 21.04
CA ASP A 301 -11.85 -34.11 21.80
C ASP A 301 -10.70 -33.48 21.02
N ARG A 302 -10.59 -33.81 19.73
CA ARG A 302 -9.56 -33.23 18.86
C ARG A 302 -9.72 -31.71 18.74
N ASN A 303 -10.94 -31.20 18.56
CA ASN A 303 -11.16 -29.76 18.43
C ASN A 303 -11.06 -29.04 19.79
N LEU A 304 -11.39 -29.72 20.90
CA LEU A 304 -11.25 -29.17 22.24
C LEU A 304 -9.78 -28.99 22.63
N ARG A 305 -8.93 -29.96 22.30
CA ARG A 305 -7.46 -29.82 22.46
C ARG A 305 -6.91 -28.70 21.57
N LYS A 306 -7.40 -28.57 20.34
CA LYS A 306 -6.96 -27.54 19.39
C LYS A 306 -7.43 -26.12 19.75
N SER A 307 -8.57 -25.96 20.43
CA SER A 307 -9.06 -24.64 20.82
C SER A 307 -8.30 -24.05 22.02
N ASN A 308 -7.59 -24.89 22.76
CA ASN A 308 -6.94 -24.54 24.03
C ASN A 308 -7.90 -24.01 25.12
N ALA A 309 -9.22 -24.20 24.95
CA ALA A 309 -10.24 -23.70 25.87
C ALA A 309 -10.15 -24.29 27.29
N ALA A 310 -9.41 -25.39 27.49
CA ALA A 310 -9.16 -25.96 28.81
C ALA A 310 -8.14 -25.13 29.63
N HIS A 311 -7.22 -24.43 28.97
CA HIS A 311 -6.10 -23.71 29.61
C HIS A 311 -6.18 -22.19 29.43
N ASP A 312 -7.14 -21.70 28.65
CA ASP A 312 -7.32 -20.29 28.33
C ASP A 312 -8.77 -19.87 28.68
N PRO A 313 -8.98 -18.99 29.68
CA PRO A 313 -10.31 -18.59 30.13
C PRO A 313 -11.07 -17.78 29.07
N GLU A 314 -10.39 -16.94 28.28
CA GLU A 314 -11.04 -16.15 27.22
C GLU A 314 -11.49 -17.04 26.05
N ALA A 315 -10.68 -18.04 25.70
CA ALA A 315 -11.05 -19.03 24.69
C ALA A 315 -12.24 -19.88 25.15
N ARG A 316 -12.30 -20.22 26.45
CA ARG A 316 -13.43 -20.92 27.05
C ARG A 316 -14.72 -20.11 27.00
N GLU A 317 -14.65 -18.84 27.39
CA GLU A 317 -15.79 -17.93 27.38
C GLU A 317 -16.38 -17.79 25.96
N ARG A 318 -15.53 -17.50 24.97
CA ARG A 318 -15.95 -17.43 23.56
C ARG A 318 -16.59 -18.73 23.07
N MET A 319 -16.01 -19.88 23.41
CA MET A 319 -16.56 -21.19 23.05
C MET A 319 -17.95 -21.42 23.66
N LEU A 320 -18.14 -21.04 24.93
CA LEU A 320 -19.42 -21.17 25.63
C LEU A 320 -20.46 -20.18 25.08
N ALA A 321 -20.05 -18.95 24.76
CA ALA A 321 -20.90 -17.96 24.11
C ALA A 321 -21.41 -18.46 22.74
N GLU A 322 -20.52 -19.04 21.92
CA GLU A 322 -20.89 -19.67 20.65
C GLU A 322 -21.83 -20.87 20.84
N LEU A 323 -21.60 -21.69 21.86
CA LEU A 323 -22.51 -22.80 22.20
C LEU A 323 -23.90 -22.29 22.61
N ALA A 324 -23.95 -21.25 23.45
CA ALA A 324 -25.18 -20.62 23.87
C ALA A 324 -25.92 -20.02 22.66
N ALA A 325 -25.22 -19.30 21.80
CA ALA A 325 -25.78 -18.72 20.57
C ALA A 325 -26.40 -19.79 19.67
N ILE A 326 -25.72 -20.92 19.47
CA ILE A 326 -26.26 -22.01 18.63
C ILE A 326 -27.46 -22.70 19.32
N ARG A 327 -27.40 -22.91 20.64
CA ARG A 327 -28.49 -23.53 21.40
C ARG A 327 -29.76 -22.70 21.39
N HIS A 328 -29.61 -21.39 21.54
CA HIS A 328 -30.69 -20.41 21.62
C HIS A 328 -30.97 -19.71 20.26
N ALA A 329 -30.44 -20.26 19.16
CA ALA A 329 -30.59 -19.64 17.83
C ALA A 329 -32.05 -19.45 17.40
N ARG A 330 -32.98 -20.28 17.91
CA ARG A 330 -34.42 -20.14 17.64
C ARG A 330 -35.03 -18.91 18.30
N ASP A 331 -34.47 -18.47 19.41
CA ASP A 331 -34.95 -17.32 20.18
C ASP A 331 -34.64 -16.00 19.45
N LEU A 332 -33.67 -15.99 18.53
CA LEU A 332 -33.36 -14.85 17.66
C LEU A 332 -34.57 -14.38 16.83
N ARG A 333 -35.50 -15.27 16.48
CA ARG A 333 -36.72 -14.93 15.73
C ARG A 333 -37.70 -14.10 16.58
N ASN A 334 -37.60 -14.19 17.90
CA ASN A 334 -38.53 -13.53 18.82
C ASN A 334 -37.97 -12.17 19.33
N LEU A 335 -36.74 -11.81 18.96
CA LEU A 335 -36.17 -10.52 19.28
C LEU A 335 -36.80 -9.44 18.39
N SER A 336 -37.40 -8.42 19.03
CA SER A 336 -37.85 -7.22 18.33
C SER A 336 -36.64 -6.47 17.79
N GLN A 337 -36.50 -6.41 16.47
CA GLN A 337 -35.45 -5.66 15.79
C GLN A 337 -36.03 -4.32 15.35
N GLU A 338 -35.39 -3.23 15.74
CA GLU A 338 -35.74 -1.91 15.21
C GLU A 338 -35.45 -1.86 13.71
N SER A 339 -36.37 -1.27 12.93
CA SER A 339 -36.19 -1.13 11.49
C SER A 339 -35.09 -0.10 11.22
N PRO A 340 -34.02 -0.45 10.48
CA PRO A 340 -32.95 0.48 10.14
C PRO A 340 -33.38 1.57 9.14
N TRP A 341 -34.66 1.58 8.73
CA TRP A 341 -35.22 2.49 7.74
C TRP A 341 -36.36 3.36 8.30
N GLN A 342 -36.60 3.33 9.61
CA GLN A 342 -37.61 4.17 10.28
C GLN A 342 -36.94 5.19 11.20
N ALA A 343 -36.07 6.01 10.62
CA ALA A 343 -35.59 7.26 11.23
C ALA A 343 -36.17 8.45 10.47
#